data_AF-A0AAV6B4Y7-F1
#
_entry.id   AF-A0AAV6B4Y7-F1
#
_cell.length_a   1.000
_cell.length_b   1.000
_cell.length_c   1.000
_cell.angle_alpha   90.00
_cell.angle_beta   90.00
_cell.angle_gamma   90.00
#
_symmetry.space_group_name_H-M   'P 1'
#
loop_
_entity.id
_entity.type
_entity.pdbx_description
1 polymer ?
#
loop_
_entity_poly.entity_id
_entity_poly.type
_entity_poly.pdbx_seq_one_letter_code
_entity_poly.pdbx_strand_id
1 'polypeptide(L)'
;MTLIHTEAPRFWELAEVVGRWVWITFPEKQPREVTMVMSELGFHWNNIRQCWQHPCGTMAERTPRDPRIKYGSYFAADVKPA
;
A
#
# COMPACT_ATOMS: atom_id res chain seq x y z
N MET A 1 -3.46 -10.60 -21.28
CA MET A 1 -4.07 -10.05 -20.04
C MET A 1 -2.93 -9.69 -19.10
N THR A 2 -2.39 -8.49 -19.22
CA THR A 2 -1.19 -8.04 -18.48
C THR A 2 -1.29 -6.54 -18.31
N LEU A 3 -2.17 -6.09 -17.40
CA LEU A 3 -2.40 -4.66 -17.16
C LEU A 3 -1.78 -4.14 -15.85
N ILE A 4 -1.17 -5.01 -15.02
CA ILE A 4 -0.61 -4.59 -13.73
C ILE A 4 0.92 -4.46 -13.76
N HIS A 5 1.61 -5.05 -14.74
CA HIS A 5 3.08 -5.04 -14.79
C HIS A 5 3.69 -3.74 -15.34
N THR A 6 2.91 -2.90 -16.02
CA THR A 6 3.45 -1.76 -16.80
C THR A 6 3.17 -0.40 -16.16
N GLU A 7 2.07 -0.23 -15.42
CA GLU A 7 1.63 1.12 -15.02
C GLU A 7 2.20 1.62 -13.68
N ALA A 8 2.80 0.74 -12.87
CA ALA A 8 3.18 1.10 -11.49
C ALA A 8 4.39 0.36 -10.88
N PRO A 9 5.46 -0.03 -11.60
CA PRO A 9 6.59 -0.74 -10.99
C PRO A 9 7.23 0.01 -9.82
N ARG A 10 7.24 1.36 -9.86
CA ARG A 10 7.77 2.20 -8.77
C ARG A 10 6.94 2.13 -7.48
N PHE A 11 5.63 1.91 -7.59
CA PHE A 11 4.78 1.78 -6.41
C PHE A 11 4.99 0.42 -5.73
N TRP A 12 5.34 -0.61 -6.50
CA TRP A 12 5.65 -1.93 -5.97
C TRP A 12 6.92 -1.91 -5.09
N GLU A 13 7.92 -1.12 -5.47
CA GLU A 13 9.14 -0.89 -4.67
C GLU A 13 8.85 -0.18 -3.34
N LEU A 14 7.83 0.68 -3.32
CA LEU A 14 7.42 1.43 -2.13
C LEU A 14 6.32 0.73 -1.32
N ALA A 15 5.78 -0.38 -1.83
CA ALA A 15 4.71 -1.12 -1.20
C ALA A 15 5.26 -2.01 -0.08
N GLU A 16 4.92 -1.65 1.16
CA GLU A 16 5.16 -2.41 2.37
C GLU A 16 3.92 -3.30 2.65
N VAL A 17 4.08 -4.61 2.54
CA VAL A 17 3.06 -5.59 2.89
C VAL A 17 3.12 -5.85 4.39
N VAL A 18 2.01 -5.56 5.07
CA VAL A 18 1.82 -5.75 6.50
C VAL A 18 0.79 -6.86 6.70
N GLY A 19 1.24 -8.11 6.85
CA GLY A 19 0.36 -9.27 6.94
C GLY A 19 -0.49 -9.47 5.68
N ARG A 20 -1.72 -8.91 5.66
CA ARG A 20 -2.66 -8.94 4.51
C ARG A 20 -2.94 -7.57 3.89
N TRP A 21 -2.32 -6.51 4.42
CA TRP A 21 -2.51 -5.14 3.95
C TRP A 21 -1.31 -4.67 3.15
N VAL A 22 -1.54 -3.77 2.19
CA VAL A 22 -0.45 -3.11 1.44
C VAL A 22 -0.41 -1.65 1.81
N TRP A 23 0.77 -1.16 2.18
CA TRP A 23 1.02 0.16 2.71
C TRP A 23 2.03 0.85 1.80
N ILE A 24 1.79 2.10 1.40
CA ILE A 24 2.74 2.87 0.61
C ILE A 24 2.99 4.19 1.33
N THR A 25 4.25 4.41 1.69
CA THR A 25 4.69 5.65 2.32
C THR A 25 5.50 6.44 1.32
N PHE A 26 5.20 7.72 1.16
CA PHE A 26 5.98 8.61 0.31
C PHE A 26 6.79 9.55 1.18
N PRO A 27 8.05 9.85 0.79
CA PRO A 27 8.87 10.82 1.50
C PRO A 27 8.33 12.25 1.37
N GLU A 28 7.59 12.55 0.31
CA GLU A 28 7.08 13.88 -0.01
C GLU A 28 5.59 13.86 -0.33
N LYS A 29 4.97 15.04 -0.27
CA LYS A 29 3.55 15.23 -0.61
C LYS A 29 3.32 14.86 -2.07
N GLN A 30 2.41 13.92 -2.29
CA GLN A 30 2.14 13.39 -3.62
C GLN A 30 1.30 14.41 -4.42
N PRO A 31 1.56 14.56 -5.72
CA PRO A 31 0.72 15.36 -6.60
C PRO A 31 -0.67 14.75 -6.70
N ARG A 32 -1.68 15.58 -7.02
CA ARG A 32 -3.08 15.15 -7.11
C ARG A 32 -3.28 13.96 -8.04
N GLU A 33 -2.56 13.91 -9.15
CA GLU A 33 -2.60 12.79 -10.10
C GLU A 33 -2.26 11.45 -9.43
N VAL A 34 -1.19 11.41 -8.63
CA VAL A 34 -0.80 10.19 -7.90
C VAL A 34 -1.87 9.82 -6.87
N THR A 35 -2.44 10.79 -6.17
CA THR A 35 -3.50 10.52 -5.19
C THR A 35 -4.79 10.00 -5.85
N MET A 36 -5.10 10.48 -7.06
CA MET A 36 -6.24 10.00 -7.84
C MET A 36 -6.01 8.56 -8.27
N VAL A 37 -4.85 8.27 -8.88
CA VAL A 37 -4.47 6.91 -9.28
C VAL A 37 -4.51 5.97 -8.08
N MET A 38 -3.98 6.37 -6.91
CA MET A 38 -4.04 5.53 -5.71
C MET A 38 -5.48 5.25 -5.27
N SER A 39 -6.34 6.26 -5.30
CA SER A 39 -7.75 6.11 -4.97
C SER A 39 -8.48 5.21 -5.97
N GLU A 40 -8.16 5.31 -7.26
CA GLU A 40 -8.70 4.44 -8.31
C GLU A 40 -8.22 2.99 -8.15
N LEU A 41 -6.98 2.81 -7.72
CA LEU A 41 -6.43 1.51 -7.33
C LEU A 41 -7.02 0.97 -6.01
N GLY A 42 -7.88 1.74 -5.31
CA GLY A 42 -8.55 1.33 -4.08
C GLY A 42 -7.76 1.61 -2.79
N PHE A 43 -6.64 2.33 -2.87
CA PHE A 43 -5.89 2.73 -1.69
C PHE A 43 -6.59 3.90 -0.99
N HIS A 44 -6.43 3.93 0.32
CA HIS A 44 -6.97 4.98 1.17
C HIS A 44 -5.86 5.72 1.90
N TRP A 45 -5.94 7.04 1.92
CA TRP A 45 -5.02 7.86 2.69
C TRP A 45 -5.32 7.79 4.19
N ASN A 46 -4.31 7.44 4.98
CA ASN A 46 -4.37 7.43 6.43
C ASN A 46 -3.64 8.65 7.01
N ASN A 47 -4.38 9.69 7.38
CA ASN A 47 -3.83 10.91 7.98
C ASN A 47 -3.06 10.67 9.29
N ILE A 48 -3.41 9.63 10.07
CA ILE A 48 -2.75 9.34 11.35
C ILE A 48 -1.33 8.82 11.11
N ARG A 49 -1.16 8.00 10.07
CA ARG A 49 0.10 7.31 9.76
C ARG A 49 0.83 7.92 8.57
N GLN A 50 0.26 8.96 7.95
CA GLN A 50 0.77 9.65 6.76
C GLN A 50 1.14 8.68 5.64
N CYS A 51 0.32 7.64 5.45
CA CYS A 51 0.58 6.58 4.48
C CYS A 51 -0.69 6.19 3.73
N TRP A 52 -0.53 5.66 2.53
CA TRP A 52 -1.60 5.03 1.78
C TRP A 52 -1.73 3.58 2.20
N GLN A 53 -2.95 3.10 2.47
CA GLN A 53 -3.21 1.71 2.86
C GLN A 53 -4.26 1.09 1.94
N HIS A 54 -4.06 -0.16 1.54
CA HIS A 54 -4.99 -0.93 0.71
C HIS A 54 -5.37 -2.23 1.43
N PRO A 55 -6.68 -2.49 1.66
CA PRO A 55 -7.15 -3.69 2.33
C PRO A 55 -7.02 -4.98 1.52
N CYS A 56 -6.69 -4.90 0.23
CA CYS A 56 -6.53 -6.05 -0.68
C CYS A 56 -7.74 -7.01 -0.61
N GLY A 57 -8.95 -6.44 -0.53
CA GLY A 57 -10.19 -7.22 -0.38
C GLY A 57 -10.41 -7.83 1.00
N THR A 58 -9.50 -7.67 1.95
CA THR A 58 -9.67 -8.10 3.34
C THR A 58 -10.40 -7.02 4.13
N MET A 59 -11.68 -7.25 4.42
CA MET A 59 -12.45 -6.41 5.34
C MET A 59 -11.81 -6.51 6.73
N ALA A 60 -11.19 -5.43 7.19
CA ALA A 60 -10.47 -5.40 8.44
C ALA A 60 -11.09 -4.39 9.39
N GLU A 61 -11.28 -4.81 10.64
CA GLU A 61 -11.70 -3.91 11.72
C GLU A 61 -10.64 -2.83 11.93
N ARG A 62 -11.09 -1.58 12.09
CA ARG A 62 -10.20 -0.45 12.39
C ARG A 62 -9.55 -0.66 13.75
N THR A 63 -8.35 -1.23 13.76
CA THR A 63 -7.55 -1.33 14.98
C THR A 63 -6.71 -0.07 15.19
N PRO A 64 -6.72 0.53 16.40
CA PRO A 64 -5.86 1.66 16.71
C PRO A 64 -4.38 1.27 16.83
N ARG A 65 -4.06 -0.01 17.07
CA ARG A 65 -2.67 -0.50 17.15
C ARG A 65 -2.06 -0.71 15.76
N ASP A 66 -0.75 -0.50 15.62
CA ASP A 66 -0.09 -0.74 14.34
C ASP A 66 0.04 -2.26 14.07
N PRO A 67 -0.59 -2.80 13.00
CA PRO A 67 -0.48 -4.21 12.69
C PRO A 67 0.96 -4.64 12.37
N ARG A 68 1.85 -3.71 11.97
CA ARG A 68 3.27 -3.98 11.75
C ARG A 68 3.96 -4.54 12.99
N ILE A 69 3.54 -4.10 14.18
CA ILE A 69 4.09 -4.59 15.44
C ILE A 69 3.66 -6.04 15.70
N LYS A 70 2.46 -6.44 15.25
CA LYS A 70 1.90 -7.76 15.51
C LYS A 70 2.29 -8.80 14.44
N TYR A 71 2.26 -8.41 13.17
CA TYR A 71 2.43 -9.32 12.03
C TYR A 71 3.79 -9.15 11.33
N GLY A 72 4.55 -8.11 11.69
CA GLY A 72 5.69 -7.67 10.91
C GLY A 72 5.26 -6.99 9.60
N SER A 73 6.26 -6.54 8.86
CA SER A 73 6.09 -6.00 7.52
C SER A 73 7.26 -6.37 6.64
N TYR A 74 7.01 -6.49 5.34
CA TYR A 74 8.04 -6.76 4.34
C TYR A 74 7.71 -5.97 3.06
N PHE A 75 8.69 -5.58 2.27
CA PHE A 75 8.42 -4.90 1.01
C PHE A 75 7.93 -5.89 -0.03
N ALA A 76 6.91 -5.51 -0.80
CA ALA A 76 6.38 -6.29 -1.91
C ALA A 76 7.48 -6.56 -2.95
N ALA A 77 8.42 -5.63 -3.14
CA ALA A 77 9.58 -5.83 -3.99
C ALA A 77 10.55 -6.92 -3.50
N ASP A 78 10.65 -7.17 -2.20
CA ASP A 78 11.45 -8.28 -1.65
C ASP A 78 10.77 -9.64 -1.90
N VAL A 79 9.46 -9.66 -2.17
CA VAL A 79 8.73 -10.89 -2.48
C VAL A 79 8.63 -11.03 -4.00
N LYS A 80 9.52 -11.86 -4.56
CA LYS A 80 9.37 -12.32 -5.94
C LYS A 80 7.99 -12.99 -6.10
N PRO A 81 7.20 -12.63 -7.13
CA PRO A 81 6.04 -13.44 -7.48
C PRO A 81 6.54 -14.86 -7.82
N ALA A 82 5.90 -15.86 -7.20
CA ALA A 82 6.17 -17.28 -7.45
C ALA A 82 5.71 -17.69 -8.86
#